data_AF-U6M5I1-F1
#
_entry.id   AF-U6M5I1-F1
#
_cell.length_a   1.000
_cell.length_b   1.000
_cell.length_c   1.000
_cell.angle_alpha   90.00
_cell.angle_beta   90.00
_cell.angle_gamma   90.00
#
_symmetry.space_group_name_H-M   'P 1'
#
loop_
_entity.id
_entity.type
_entity.pdbx_description
1 polymer ?
#
loop_
_entity_poly.entity_id
_entity_poly.type
_entity_poly.pdbx_seq_one_letter_code
_entity_poly.pdbx_strand_id
1 'polypeptide(L)'
;MSRALHASEKKSGTAEGPGGPLGAPQWAFMGAPEGSNAILWNSSSSSSSRRYLKEEGERGAPLLPRIGIKGTGEVCNRESEGRAEEKFNRNNARKQRQLEELQQQQHQQLVQQASNRKKRYIPPKEYWYSGHHEPPNALTAAALGSRDLKFVLMREARRIRMGGELDLSVWEALESRAAAICSSSSSSSSSKVAAKTILRFLQSFAAVQLPIKPKHLEDMLTAIAKRKAEMRPENYVHLFQALARLRVRHRICILGLQEMILSWGVLRNNFLIKAANSLSKLDLSSHVLVTPLKLMLAKRLPTFTGKQQQQQQQQQQQQQQQQQQQQQQQQQQ
;
A
#
# COMPACT_ATOMS: atom_id res chain seq x y z
N MET A 1 -42.24 63.99 12.13
CA MET A 1 -41.68 64.71 10.97
C MET A 1 -40.96 65.95 11.48
N SER A 2 -39.89 66.35 10.79
CA SER A 2 -38.95 67.47 11.07
C SER A 2 -37.63 67.11 11.78
N ARG A 3 -36.57 67.20 10.97
CA ARG A 3 -35.12 67.10 11.23
C ARG A 3 -34.54 68.46 11.61
N ALA A 4 -33.48 68.47 12.43
CA ALA A 4 -32.25 69.28 12.29
C ALA A 4 -31.26 68.77 13.36
N LEU A 5 -30.18 68.05 13.03
CA LEU A 5 -28.85 68.52 12.61
C LEU A 5 -28.20 69.55 13.55
N HIS A 6 -27.22 69.11 14.35
CA HIS A 6 -25.98 69.84 14.57
C HIS A 6 -24.82 68.88 14.88
N ALA A 7 -23.76 69.02 14.10
CA ALA A 7 -22.47 68.36 14.23
C ALA A 7 -21.59 69.09 15.25
N SER A 8 -20.65 68.37 15.86
CA SER A 8 -19.42 68.96 16.41
C SER A 8 -18.30 67.91 16.43
N GLU A 9 -17.24 68.21 15.67
CA GLU A 9 -15.93 67.58 15.66
C GLU A 9 -15.15 67.89 16.96
N LYS A 10 -14.28 66.98 17.41
CA LYS A 10 -12.93 67.33 17.87
C LYS A 10 -11.95 66.15 17.95
N LYS A 11 -10.97 66.26 17.04
CA LYS A 11 -9.58 65.80 16.92
C LYS A 11 -8.83 65.08 18.08
N SER A 12 -7.95 64.19 17.58
CA SER A 12 -6.51 63.97 17.86
C SER A 12 -6.03 63.20 19.10
N GLY A 13 -5.15 62.22 18.85
CA GLY A 13 -4.29 61.57 19.83
C GLY A 13 -3.45 60.43 19.23
N THR A 14 -2.46 60.78 18.41
CA THR A 14 -1.37 59.92 17.94
C THR A 14 -0.42 59.54 19.07
N ALA A 15 -0.04 58.27 19.17
CA ALA A 15 1.15 57.82 19.89
C ALA A 15 1.81 56.67 19.11
N GLU A 16 2.85 57.03 18.36
CA GLU A 16 3.85 56.08 17.87
C GLU A 16 4.87 55.78 18.98
N GLY A 17 5.35 54.54 19.03
CA GLY A 17 6.50 54.13 19.82
C GLY A 17 6.89 52.67 19.50
N PRO A 18 8.19 52.30 19.51
CA PRO A 18 8.77 51.50 18.44
C PRO A 18 9.26 50.10 18.87
N GLY A 19 9.50 49.25 17.86
CA GLY A 19 10.69 48.39 17.82
C GLY A 19 10.57 46.94 18.31
N GLY A 20 10.61 46.00 17.37
CA GLY A 20 11.11 44.63 17.62
C GLY A 20 10.57 43.55 16.68
N PRO A 21 11.26 43.21 15.57
CA PRO A 21 10.95 42.00 14.82
C PRO A 21 11.67 40.80 15.47
N LEU A 22 10.91 39.94 16.14
CA LEU A 22 11.39 38.61 16.53
C LEU A 22 11.44 37.70 15.30
N GLY A 23 12.61 37.10 15.10
CA GLY A 23 13.03 36.43 13.88
C GLY A 23 12.21 35.19 13.51
N ALA A 24 11.94 35.09 12.22
CA ALA A 24 11.60 33.84 11.56
C ALA A 24 12.88 33.00 11.36
N PRO A 25 12.91 31.71 11.75
CA PRO A 25 14.06 30.87 11.46
C PRO A 25 14.12 30.54 9.95
N GLN A 26 15.26 30.95 9.41
CA GLN A 26 15.83 30.74 8.10
C GLN A 26 16.12 29.24 7.86
N TRP A 27 15.38 28.62 6.94
CA TRP A 27 15.85 27.44 6.16
C TRP A 27 14.97 27.29 4.92
N ALA A 28 15.20 28.18 3.96
CA ALA A 28 14.99 27.90 2.56
C ALA A 28 16.35 28.03 1.87
N PHE A 29 16.52 27.28 0.77
CA PHE A 29 17.63 27.38 -0.19
C PHE A 29 18.95 26.66 0.10
N MET A 30 19.03 25.41 -0.37
CA MET A 30 20.14 24.86 -1.16
C MET A 30 19.46 23.89 -2.15
N GLY A 31 19.58 23.98 -3.47
CA GLY A 31 20.75 24.32 -4.29
C GLY A 31 21.02 23.08 -5.15
N ALA A 32 20.37 23.01 -6.31
CA ALA A 32 20.65 22.00 -7.33
C ALA A 32 22.00 22.31 -8.01
N PRO A 33 22.76 21.28 -8.44
CA PRO A 33 23.72 21.46 -9.51
C PRO A 33 23.17 20.90 -10.82
N GLU A 34 22.99 21.80 -11.78
CA GLU A 34 23.04 21.50 -13.21
C GLU A 34 24.46 21.06 -13.60
N GLY A 35 24.57 20.05 -14.47
CA GLY A 35 25.86 19.55 -14.93
C GLY A 35 25.69 18.43 -15.95
N SER A 36 25.59 18.84 -17.21
CA SER A 36 25.51 18.07 -18.45
C SER A 36 26.47 16.87 -18.54
N ASN A 37 26.00 15.77 -19.15
CA ASN A 37 26.67 15.22 -20.33
C ASN A 37 25.77 14.25 -21.11
N ALA A 38 25.62 14.57 -22.39
CA ALA A 38 25.03 13.73 -23.41
C ALA A 38 25.98 12.57 -23.74
N ILE A 39 25.46 11.35 -23.83
CA ILE A 39 26.04 10.30 -24.67
C ILE A 39 24.91 9.71 -25.51
N LEU A 40 24.91 10.13 -26.77
CA LEU A 40 24.31 9.45 -27.92
C LEU A 40 24.84 8.03 -28.00
N TRP A 41 23.97 7.02 -28.07
CA TRP A 41 24.21 5.85 -28.91
C TRP A 41 22.94 5.46 -29.65
N ASN A 42 23.16 5.23 -30.94
CA ASN A 42 22.22 5.13 -32.02
C ASN A 42 21.87 3.65 -32.27
N SER A 43 20.61 3.40 -32.65
CA SER A 43 20.10 2.37 -33.58
C SER A 43 20.76 0.98 -33.63
N SER A 44 19.93 -0.07 -33.50
CA SER A 44 19.45 -0.86 -34.67
C SER A 44 18.71 -2.13 -34.24
N SER A 45 17.51 -2.28 -34.80
CA SER A 45 16.98 -3.45 -35.52
C SER A 45 17.70 -4.80 -35.33
N SER A 46 16.94 -5.85 -35.03
CA SER A 46 16.58 -6.86 -36.06
C SER A 46 15.89 -8.09 -35.46
N SER A 47 14.83 -8.48 -36.18
CA SER A 47 14.18 -9.79 -36.21
C SER A 47 15.16 -10.95 -36.44
N SER A 48 14.87 -12.14 -35.90
CA SER A 48 14.76 -13.40 -36.69
C SER A 48 14.90 -14.68 -35.85
N SER A 49 13.85 -15.51 -35.93
CA SER A 49 13.84 -16.88 -36.50
C SER A 49 14.66 -18.04 -35.89
N ARG A 50 13.90 -19.12 -35.67
CA ARG A 50 14.14 -20.55 -36.00
C ARG A 50 15.23 -21.39 -35.29
N ARG A 51 14.72 -22.50 -34.74
CA ARG A 51 15.12 -23.93 -34.85
C ARG A 51 16.62 -24.28 -34.89
N TYR A 52 17.02 -25.24 -34.06
CA TYR A 52 17.73 -26.53 -34.35
C TYR A 52 17.55 -27.43 -33.09
N LEU A 53 17.01 -28.67 -33.15
CA LEU A 53 17.62 -29.97 -33.50
C LEU A 53 18.89 -30.36 -32.70
N LYS A 54 18.78 -31.41 -31.89
CA LYS A 54 19.77 -32.51 -31.69
C LYS A 54 19.18 -33.56 -30.72
N GLU A 55 18.84 -34.79 -31.11
CA GLU A 55 19.63 -35.98 -31.50
C GLU A 55 20.37 -36.71 -30.36
N GLU A 56 20.22 -38.05 -30.40
CA GLU A 56 21.12 -39.13 -29.99
C GLU A 56 20.83 -39.92 -28.70
N GLY A 57 20.88 -41.27 -28.86
CA GLY A 57 20.97 -42.23 -27.76
C GLY A 57 20.64 -43.68 -28.11
N GLU A 58 21.30 -44.28 -29.10
CA GLU A 58 21.28 -45.73 -29.38
C GLU A 58 22.06 -46.56 -28.31
N ARG A 59 21.59 -47.80 -28.08
CA ARG A 59 22.32 -49.04 -27.69
C ARG A 59 21.29 -50.09 -27.23
N GLY A 60 21.29 -51.37 -27.59
CA GLY A 60 22.14 -52.18 -28.45
C GLY A 60 21.48 -53.57 -28.63
N ALA A 61 21.86 -54.27 -29.70
CA ALA A 61 21.47 -55.65 -29.99
C ALA A 61 22.23 -56.66 -29.13
N PRO A 62 21.77 -57.93 -29.04
CA PRO A 62 22.58 -58.98 -29.68
C PRO A 62 21.79 -60.14 -30.34
N LEU A 63 22.36 -60.58 -31.47
CA LEU A 63 22.65 -61.95 -31.95
C LEU A 63 21.54 -63.04 -31.97
N LEU A 64 21.35 -63.56 -33.20
CA LEU A 64 20.59 -64.76 -33.59
C LEU A 64 21.32 -66.08 -33.23
N PRO A 65 20.61 -67.22 -33.32
CA PRO A 65 21.02 -68.18 -34.36
C PRO A 65 19.87 -68.76 -35.21
N ARG A 66 20.22 -69.06 -36.46
CA ARG A 66 19.44 -69.77 -37.49
C ARG A 66 19.35 -71.27 -37.17
N ILE A 67 18.15 -71.85 -37.18
CA ILE A 67 17.89 -73.26 -37.52
C ILE A 67 16.61 -73.31 -38.36
N GLY A 68 16.68 -73.94 -39.53
CA GLY A 68 15.52 -74.17 -40.41
C GLY A 68 15.00 -75.59 -40.29
N ILE A 69 13.68 -75.76 -40.23
CA ILE A 69 12.98 -77.03 -40.50
C ILE A 69 11.66 -76.70 -41.22
N LYS A 70 11.44 -77.36 -42.37
CA LYS A 70 10.18 -77.39 -43.14
C LYS A 70 9.18 -78.31 -42.44
N GLY A 71 7.88 -77.99 -42.52
CA GLY A 71 6.82 -78.99 -42.36
C GLY A 71 5.52 -78.46 -41.79
N THR A 72 4.56 -78.19 -42.69
CA THR A 72 3.12 -78.52 -42.60
C THR A 72 2.48 -78.69 -41.22
N GLY A 73 1.52 -77.84 -40.90
CA GLY A 73 0.67 -77.98 -39.71
C GLY A 73 -0.26 -76.80 -39.53
N GLU A 74 -1.31 -76.78 -40.34
CA GLU A 74 -2.44 -75.88 -40.22
C GLU A 74 -3.21 -76.17 -38.91
N VAL A 75 -3.79 -75.09 -38.34
CA VAL A 75 -4.90 -75.07 -37.38
C VAL A 75 -4.56 -75.08 -35.87
N CYS A 76 -5.16 -74.10 -35.19
CA CYS A 76 -5.27 -73.83 -33.74
C CYS A 76 -4.09 -73.13 -33.04
N ASN A 77 -4.02 -71.79 -33.11
CA ASN A 77 -3.68 -70.93 -31.95
C ASN A 77 -3.83 -69.40 -32.17
N ARG A 78 -4.84 -68.94 -32.94
CA ARG A 78 -5.07 -67.48 -33.09
C ARG A 78 -5.94 -66.88 -31.97
N GLU A 79 -6.62 -67.70 -31.18
CA GLU A 79 -7.48 -67.25 -30.07
C GLU A 79 -6.73 -67.11 -28.73
N SER A 80 -5.56 -67.73 -28.58
CA SER A 80 -4.77 -67.74 -27.35
C SER A 80 -3.89 -66.48 -27.21
N GLU A 81 -3.38 -65.93 -28.31
CA GLU A 81 -2.60 -64.68 -28.32
C GLU A 81 -3.49 -63.44 -28.09
N GLY A 82 -4.67 -63.38 -28.71
CA GLY A 82 -5.62 -62.29 -28.49
C GLY A 82 -6.11 -62.18 -27.04
N ARG A 83 -6.30 -63.32 -26.35
CA ARG A 83 -6.63 -63.34 -24.91
C ARG A 83 -5.47 -62.88 -24.02
N ALA A 84 -4.22 -63.06 -24.44
CA ALA A 84 -3.05 -62.63 -23.69
C ALA A 84 -2.84 -61.11 -23.80
N GLU A 85 -3.00 -60.55 -25.01
CA GLU A 85 -2.93 -59.10 -25.25
C GLU A 85 -4.08 -58.35 -24.56
N GLU A 86 -5.29 -58.91 -24.57
CA GLU A 86 -6.44 -58.30 -23.89
C GLU A 86 -6.24 -58.27 -22.37
N LYS A 87 -5.64 -59.32 -21.78
CA LYS A 87 -5.27 -59.34 -20.36
C LYS A 87 -4.16 -58.32 -20.03
N PHE A 88 -3.18 -58.16 -20.93
CA PHE A 88 -2.12 -57.17 -20.78
C PHE A 88 -2.66 -55.73 -20.83
N ASN A 89 -3.54 -55.44 -21.79
CA ASN A 89 -4.20 -54.13 -21.91
C ASN A 89 -5.12 -53.81 -20.73
N ARG A 90 -5.87 -54.79 -20.22
CA ARG A 90 -6.67 -54.61 -18.99
C ARG A 90 -5.80 -54.33 -17.76
N ASN A 91 -4.62 -54.97 -17.66
CA ASN A 91 -3.69 -54.71 -16.56
C ASN A 91 -3.02 -53.34 -16.66
N ASN A 92 -2.65 -52.88 -17.86
CA ASN A 92 -2.13 -51.52 -18.05
C ASN A 92 -3.20 -50.45 -17.79
N ALA A 93 -4.44 -50.67 -18.22
CA ALA A 93 -5.55 -49.77 -17.91
C ALA A 93 -5.84 -49.71 -16.40
N ARG A 94 -5.68 -50.82 -15.67
CA ARG A 94 -5.78 -50.84 -14.19
C ARG A 94 -4.62 -50.07 -13.53
N LYS A 95 -3.39 -50.24 -14.03
CA LYS A 95 -2.22 -49.49 -13.54
C LYS A 95 -2.33 -47.99 -13.80
N GLN A 96 -2.85 -47.59 -14.97
CA GLN A 96 -3.12 -46.18 -15.29
C GLN A 96 -4.17 -45.57 -14.36
N ARG A 97 -5.29 -46.27 -14.11
CA ARG A 97 -6.29 -45.80 -13.14
C ARG A 97 -5.73 -45.68 -11.72
N GLN A 98 -4.92 -46.64 -11.29
CA GLN A 98 -4.24 -46.56 -9.99
C GLN A 98 -3.29 -45.37 -9.91
N LEU A 99 -2.58 -45.04 -11.00
CA LEU A 99 -1.68 -43.89 -11.06
C LEU A 99 -2.45 -42.56 -11.00
N GLU A 100 -3.56 -42.47 -11.72
CA GLU A 100 -4.44 -41.30 -11.72
C GLU A 100 -5.10 -41.09 -10.35
N GLU A 101 -5.56 -42.16 -9.70
CA GLU A 101 -6.09 -42.11 -8.34
C GLU A 101 -5.03 -41.66 -7.32
N LEU A 102 -3.79 -42.15 -7.43
CA LEU A 102 -2.68 -41.72 -6.59
C LEU A 102 -2.32 -40.23 -6.82
N GLN A 103 -2.32 -39.77 -8.07
CA GLN A 103 -2.10 -38.36 -8.39
C GLN A 103 -3.22 -37.47 -7.86
N GLN A 104 -4.47 -37.90 -7.97
CA GLN A 104 -5.62 -37.18 -7.42
C GLN A 104 -5.58 -37.13 -5.89
N GLN A 105 -5.19 -38.23 -5.23
CA GLN A 105 -5.01 -38.27 -3.78
C GLN A 105 -3.86 -37.35 -3.32
N GLN A 106 -2.73 -37.34 -4.02
CA GLN A 106 -1.65 -36.38 -3.73
C GLN A 106 -2.11 -34.93 -3.91
N HIS A 107 -2.85 -34.65 -4.99
CA HIS A 107 -3.36 -33.31 -5.24
C HIS A 107 -4.35 -32.87 -4.15
N GLN A 108 -5.27 -33.76 -3.75
CA GLN A 108 -6.21 -33.49 -2.66
C GLN A 108 -5.49 -33.30 -1.32
N GLN A 109 -4.44 -34.08 -1.02
CA GLN A 109 -3.64 -33.89 0.18
C GLN A 109 -2.89 -32.56 0.17
N LEU A 110 -2.32 -32.13 -0.96
CA LEU A 110 -1.68 -30.81 -1.10
C LEU A 110 -2.67 -29.67 -0.91
N VAL A 111 -3.88 -29.79 -1.49
CA VAL A 111 -4.96 -28.82 -1.32
C VAL A 111 -5.43 -28.76 0.13
N GLN A 112 -5.58 -29.91 0.80
CA GLN A 112 -5.92 -29.97 2.23
C GLN A 112 -4.80 -29.44 3.14
N GLN A 113 -3.53 -29.68 2.81
CA GLN A 113 -2.41 -29.10 3.53
C GLN A 113 -2.34 -27.57 3.34
N ALA A 114 -2.64 -27.07 2.14
CA ALA A 114 -2.72 -25.64 1.87
C ALA A 114 -3.89 -24.98 2.63
N SER A 115 -5.03 -25.66 2.76
CA SER A 115 -6.20 -25.15 3.50
C SER A 115 -6.02 -25.26 5.03
N ASN A 116 -5.33 -26.29 5.53
CA ASN A 116 -5.06 -26.52 6.95
C ASN A 116 -3.89 -25.72 7.52
N ARG A 117 -3.10 -25.01 6.69
CA ARG A 117 -2.20 -23.97 7.18
C ARG A 117 -3.05 -22.83 7.74
N LYS A 118 -3.39 -22.92 9.04
CA LYS A 118 -3.84 -21.79 9.85
C LYS A 118 -2.95 -20.61 9.47
N LYS A 119 -3.52 -19.58 8.84
CA LYS A 119 -2.79 -18.39 8.41
C LYS A 119 -2.11 -17.83 9.65
N ARG A 120 -0.84 -18.19 9.87
CA ARG A 120 -0.06 -17.64 10.98
C ARG A 120 -0.17 -16.14 10.83
N TYR A 121 -0.56 -15.47 11.90
CA TYR A 121 -0.50 -14.02 11.94
C TYR A 121 0.97 -13.66 11.78
N ILE A 122 1.36 -13.25 10.57
CA ILE A 122 2.70 -12.75 10.31
C ILE A 122 2.67 -11.31 10.81
N PRO A 123 3.45 -10.96 11.86
CA PRO A 123 3.49 -9.61 12.37
C PRO A 123 3.86 -8.66 11.23
N PRO A 124 3.27 -7.46 11.19
CA PRO A 124 3.45 -6.56 10.07
C PRO A 124 4.91 -6.27 9.73
N LYS A 125 5.80 -6.23 10.73
CA LYS A 125 7.23 -6.01 10.51
C LYS A 125 7.89 -7.11 9.67
N GLU A 126 7.48 -8.36 9.84
CA GLU A 126 8.09 -9.52 9.16
C GLU A 126 7.65 -9.66 7.71
N TYR A 127 6.42 -9.30 7.33
CA TYR A 127 6.03 -9.34 5.91
C TYR A 127 6.12 -7.98 5.20
N TRP A 128 6.10 -6.87 5.94
CA TRP A 128 6.29 -5.54 5.33
C TRP A 128 7.74 -5.25 5.01
N TYR A 129 8.70 -5.87 5.71
CA TYR A 129 10.10 -5.45 5.68
C TYR A 129 11.12 -6.60 5.68
N SER A 130 10.71 -7.87 5.53
CA SER A 130 11.70 -8.93 5.27
C SER A 130 12.17 -8.90 3.81
N GLY A 131 13.47 -9.17 3.63
CA GLY A 131 14.13 -9.25 2.33
C GLY A 131 14.72 -7.93 1.81
N HIS A 132 15.72 -8.06 0.92
CA HIS A 132 16.24 -6.96 0.12
C HIS A 132 15.08 -6.34 -0.67
N HIS A 133 14.72 -5.09 -0.35
CA HIS A 133 13.65 -4.39 -1.04
C HIS A 133 14.18 -3.88 -2.37
N GLU A 134 13.77 -4.50 -3.46
CA GLU A 134 13.90 -3.86 -4.76
C GLU A 134 12.65 -3.00 -5.01
N PRO A 135 12.81 -1.72 -5.41
CA PRO A 135 11.69 -0.87 -5.80
C PRO A 135 10.98 -1.49 -7.01
N PRO A 136 9.65 -1.41 -7.11
CA PRO A 136 8.91 -2.00 -8.22
C PRO A 136 9.17 -1.23 -9.51
N ASN A 137 9.29 -1.94 -10.63
CA ASN A 137 9.34 -1.31 -11.95
C ASN A 137 7.95 -0.77 -12.33
N ALA A 138 7.87 0.27 -13.16
CA ALA A 138 6.60 0.90 -13.55
C ALA A 138 5.57 -0.09 -14.13
N LEU A 139 6.01 -1.06 -14.95
CA LEU A 139 5.14 -2.12 -15.50
C LEU A 139 4.57 -3.03 -14.40
N THR A 140 5.39 -3.41 -13.43
CA THR A 140 4.95 -4.25 -12.31
C THR A 140 3.97 -3.48 -11.43
N ALA A 141 4.24 -2.20 -11.16
CA ALA A 141 3.36 -1.31 -10.40
C ALA A 141 1.97 -1.18 -11.04
N ALA A 142 1.90 -1.08 -12.37
CA ALA A 142 0.65 -0.98 -13.12
C ALA A 142 -0.21 -2.27 -13.06
N ALA A 143 0.41 -3.43 -12.86
CA ALA A 143 -0.28 -4.72 -12.83
C ALA A 143 -0.82 -5.12 -11.44
N LEU A 144 -0.39 -4.43 -10.36
CA LEU A 144 -0.67 -4.86 -8.99
C LEU A 144 -2.17 -4.95 -8.65
N GLY A 145 -2.57 -5.97 -7.90
CA GLY A 145 -3.89 -6.06 -7.29
C GLY A 145 -4.06 -5.08 -6.12
N SER A 146 -5.30 -4.81 -5.70
CA SER A 146 -5.60 -3.84 -4.64
C SER A 146 -4.93 -4.15 -3.30
N ARG A 147 -4.77 -5.44 -2.96
CA ARG A 147 -4.10 -5.89 -1.75
C ARG A 147 -2.60 -5.63 -1.79
N ASP A 148 -1.95 -5.98 -2.89
CA ASP A 148 -0.49 -5.88 -3.03
C ASP A 148 -0.07 -4.43 -3.24
N LEU A 149 -0.84 -3.68 -4.04
CA LEU A 149 -0.68 -2.25 -4.22
C LEU A 149 -0.67 -1.50 -2.89
N LYS A 150 -1.53 -1.89 -1.94
CA LYS A 150 -1.57 -1.30 -0.60
C LYS A 150 -0.23 -1.42 0.10
N PHE A 151 0.39 -2.60 0.02
CA PHE A 151 1.64 -2.88 0.70
C PHE A 151 2.81 -2.20 0.02
N VAL A 152 2.86 -2.26 -1.31
CA VAL A 152 3.86 -1.59 -2.13
C VAL A 152 3.83 -0.07 -1.87
N LEU A 153 2.66 0.57 -1.96
CA LEU A 153 2.49 1.99 -1.66
C LEU A 153 2.97 2.37 -0.25
N MET A 154 2.60 1.56 0.76
CA MET A 154 3.02 1.83 2.13
C MET A 154 4.54 1.67 2.32
N ARG A 155 5.17 0.72 1.62
CA ARG A 155 6.61 0.47 1.70
C ARG A 155 7.39 1.57 0.98
N GLU A 156 7.00 1.92 -0.24
CA GLU A 156 7.59 3.02 -1.01
C GLU A 156 7.45 4.36 -0.27
N ALA A 157 6.25 4.68 0.22
CA ALA A 157 6.03 5.90 0.97
C ALA A 157 6.90 5.99 2.24
N ARG A 158 7.19 4.85 2.88
CA ARG A 158 8.13 4.79 4.00
C ARG A 158 9.57 4.99 3.52
N ARG A 159 9.98 4.30 2.45
CA ARG A 159 11.33 4.38 1.87
C ARG A 159 11.69 5.83 1.53
N ILE A 160 10.80 6.52 0.82
CA ILE A 160 10.96 7.93 0.44
C ILE A 160 11.05 8.82 1.69
N ARG A 161 10.19 8.58 2.69
CA ARG A 161 10.23 9.34 3.96
C ARG A 161 11.50 9.12 4.79
N MET A 162 12.19 7.99 4.61
CA MET A 162 13.46 7.70 5.28
C MET A 162 14.66 8.24 4.47
N GLY A 163 14.43 9.01 3.40
CA GLY A 163 15.47 9.59 2.55
C GLY A 163 15.84 8.74 1.33
N GLY A 164 15.06 7.73 0.98
CA GLY A 164 15.27 6.96 -0.25
C GLY A 164 14.92 7.75 -1.52
N GLU A 165 15.59 7.43 -2.62
CA GLU A 165 15.40 8.07 -3.92
C GLU A 165 13.97 7.88 -4.46
N LEU A 166 13.34 8.95 -4.93
CA LEU A 166 12.00 8.90 -5.50
C LEU A 166 12.08 8.72 -7.02
N ASP A 167 11.64 7.56 -7.52
CA ASP A 167 11.36 7.38 -8.94
C ASP A 167 9.94 7.85 -9.25
N LEU A 168 9.84 8.98 -9.96
CA LEU A 168 8.57 9.58 -10.37
C LEU A 168 7.78 8.65 -11.30
N SER A 169 8.44 7.90 -12.18
CA SER A 169 7.76 7.04 -13.16
C SER A 169 7.01 5.89 -12.47
N VAL A 170 7.65 5.29 -11.46
CA VAL A 170 7.07 4.24 -10.62
C VAL A 170 5.94 4.81 -9.78
N TRP A 171 6.14 5.99 -9.20
CA TRP A 171 5.12 6.64 -8.37
C TRP A 171 3.85 6.98 -9.16
N GLU A 172 4.00 7.52 -10.37
CA GLU A 172 2.89 7.80 -11.28
C GLU A 172 2.16 6.53 -11.73
N ALA A 173 2.88 5.43 -11.95
CA ALA A 173 2.28 4.13 -12.26
C ALA A 173 1.46 3.60 -11.07
N LEU A 174 1.98 3.72 -9.84
CA LEU A 174 1.28 3.35 -8.62
C LEU A 174 0.02 4.23 -8.39
N GLU A 175 0.13 5.53 -8.65
CA GLU A 175 -1.00 6.47 -8.58
C GLU A 175 -2.10 6.11 -9.58
N SER A 176 -1.72 5.94 -10.85
CA SER A 176 -2.66 5.60 -11.93
C SER A 176 -3.33 4.26 -11.68
N ARG A 177 -2.60 3.28 -11.15
CA ARG A 177 -3.18 1.99 -10.76
C ARG A 177 -4.14 2.10 -9.58
N ALA A 178 -3.81 2.90 -8.56
CA ALA A 178 -4.71 3.15 -7.43
C ALA A 178 -6.02 3.81 -7.88
N ALA A 179 -5.93 4.79 -8.78
CA ALA A 179 -7.08 5.44 -9.38
C ALA A 179 -7.93 4.46 -10.19
N ALA A 180 -7.31 3.64 -11.06
CA ALA A 180 -8.00 2.64 -11.87
C ALA A 180 -8.79 1.64 -11.00
N ILE A 181 -8.24 1.21 -9.87
CA ILE A 181 -8.93 0.31 -8.94
C ILE A 181 -10.14 1.01 -8.28
N CYS A 182 -10.02 2.31 -7.98
CA CYS A 182 -11.10 3.08 -7.37
C CYS A 182 -12.21 3.43 -8.35
N SER A 183 -11.88 3.76 -9.61
CA SER A 183 -12.85 4.04 -10.67
C SER A 183 -13.56 2.78 -11.15
N SER A 184 -12.83 1.66 -11.33
CA SER A 184 -13.42 0.36 -11.75
C SER A 184 -14.41 -0.22 -10.73
N SER A 185 -14.40 0.26 -9.50
CA SER A 185 -15.37 -0.12 -8.47
C SER A 185 -16.79 0.41 -8.73
N SER A 186 -17.00 1.28 -9.73
CA SER A 186 -18.32 1.77 -10.09
C SER A 186 -19.08 0.87 -11.06
N SER A 187 -18.39 -0.05 -11.76
CA SER A 187 -19.04 -1.05 -12.61
C SER A 187 -19.26 -2.35 -11.83
N SER A 188 -20.46 -2.90 -11.98
CA SER A 188 -21.12 -3.89 -11.13
C SER A 188 -20.43 -5.26 -10.97
N SER A 189 -19.26 -5.52 -11.56
CA SER A 189 -18.64 -6.86 -11.56
C SER A 189 -17.18 -6.95 -11.09
N SER A 190 -16.50 -5.85 -10.75
CA SER A 190 -15.07 -5.88 -10.41
C SER A 190 -14.79 -5.63 -8.93
N SER A 191 -14.32 -6.67 -8.22
CA SER A 191 -13.61 -6.63 -6.93
C SER A 191 -13.99 -5.47 -6.00
N LYS A 192 -14.93 -5.69 -5.06
CA LYS A 192 -15.24 -4.73 -4.00
C LYS A 192 -14.01 -4.50 -3.09
N VAL A 193 -13.23 -3.45 -3.38
CA VAL A 193 -12.11 -3.04 -2.52
C VAL A 193 -12.67 -2.38 -1.26
N ALA A 194 -12.22 -2.83 -0.09
CA ALA A 194 -12.65 -2.27 1.18
C ALA A 194 -12.23 -0.80 1.35
N ALA A 195 -13.07 0.02 2.00
CA ALA A 195 -12.79 1.45 2.24
C ALA A 195 -11.45 1.68 2.95
N LYS A 196 -11.12 0.80 3.90
CA LYS A 196 -9.86 0.84 4.64
C LYS A 196 -8.63 0.67 3.74
N THR A 197 -8.72 -0.10 2.67
CA THR A 197 -7.62 -0.29 1.71
C THR A 197 -7.41 0.97 0.89
N ILE A 198 -8.48 1.58 0.40
CA ILE A 198 -8.43 2.85 -0.36
C ILE A 198 -7.83 3.95 0.52
N LEU A 199 -8.25 4.01 1.79
CA LEU A 199 -7.70 4.95 2.77
C LEU A 199 -6.20 4.77 2.98
N ARG A 200 -5.69 3.53 2.90
CA ARG A 200 -4.24 3.27 2.98
C ARG A 200 -3.49 3.76 1.75
N PHE A 201 -4.09 3.70 0.56
CA PHE A 201 -3.53 4.34 -0.63
C PHE A 201 -3.39 5.84 -0.38
N LEU A 202 -4.50 6.50 0.00
CA LEU A 202 -4.54 7.94 0.26
C LEU A 202 -3.52 8.36 1.33
N GLN A 203 -3.38 7.58 2.40
CA GLN A 203 -2.38 7.84 3.44
C GLN A 203 -0.93 7.72 2.94
N SER A 204 -0.67 6.82 2.00
CA SER A 204 0.66 6.64 1.42
C SER A 204 1.01 7.83 0.54
N PHE A 205 0.07 8.29 -0.29
CA PHE A 205 0.25 9.51 -1.08
C PHE A 205 0.44 10.76 -0.21
N ALA A 206 -0.41 10.90 0.81
CA ALA A 206 -0.32 11.98 1.79
C ALA A 206 0.98 11.96 2.61
N ALA A 207 1.64 10.81 2.74
CA ALA A 207 2.90 10.69 3.46
C ALA A 207 4.09 11.20 2.64
N VAL A 208 4.05 11.01 1.32
CA VAL A 208 5.10 11.47 0.39
C VAL A 208 4.90 12.94 0.02
N GLN A 209 3.66 13.47 0.10
CA GLN A 209 3.33 14.88 -0.15
C GLN A 209 3.63 15.36 -1.58
N LEU A 210 3.60 14.44 -2.54
CA LEU A 210 3.62 14.80 -3.96
C LEU A 210 2.22 15.23 -4.43
N PRO A 211 2.14 16.15 -5.41
CA PRO A 211 0.88 16.49 -6.05
C PRO A 211 0.23 15.23 -6.64
N ILE A 212 -1.04 14.99 -6.28
CA ILE A 212 -1.86 13.93 -6.86
C ILE A 212 -2.73 14.54 -7.96
N LYS A 213 -2.93 13.83 -9.07
CA LYS A 213 -3.83 14.29 -10.12
C LYS A 213 -5.26 14.47 -9.54
N PRO A 214 -5.92 15.63 -9.72
CA PRO A 214 -7.21 15.91 -9.09
C PRO A 214 -8.29 14.84 -9.35
N LYS A 215 -8.35 14.35 -10.60
CA LYS A 215 -9.27 13.27 -10.98
C LYS A 215 -9.03 11.98 -10.19
N HIS A 216 -7.77 11.59 -10.00
CA HIS A 216 -7.41 10.38 -9.24
C HIS A 216 -7.80 10.51 -7.76
N LEU A 217 -7.60 11.70 -7.20
CA LEU A 217 -8.03 11.99 -5.83
C LEU A 217 -9.56 11.90 -5.71
N GLU A 218 -10.31 12.52 -6.62
CA GLU A 218 -11.77 12.47 -6.65
C GLU A 218 -12.31 11.04 -6.80
N ASP A 219 -11.69 10.21 -7.64
CA ASP A 219 -12.05 8.80 -7.79
C ASP A 219 -11.88 8.04 -6.46
N MET A 220 -10.78 8.26 -5.75
CA MET A 220 -10.53 7.65 -4.43
C MET A 220 -11.52 8.15 -3.37
N LEU A 221 -11.79 9.46 -3.31
CA LEU A 221 -12.70 10.04 -2.32
C LEU A 221 -14.14 9.62 -2.58
N THR A 222 -14.57 9.58 -3.84
CA THR A 222 -15.87 9.06 -4.25
C THR A 222 -16.00 7.58 -3.89
N ALA A 223 -14.97 6.78 -4.12
CA ALA A 223 -14.94 5.37 -3.74
C ALA A 223 -15.04 5.16 -2.22
N ILE A 224 -14.46 6.05 -1.40
CA ILE A 224 -14.62 6.04 0.06
C ILE A 224 -16.05 6.44 0.45
N ALA A 225 -16.59 7.51 -0.14
CA ALA A 225 -17.93 8.02 0.17
C ALA A 225 -19.02 6.97 -0.10
N LYS A 226 -18.91 6.22 -1.20
CA LYS A 226 -19.80 5.08 -1.53
C LYS A 226 -19.76 3.95 -0.49
N ARG A 227 -18.67 3.84 0.27
CA ARG A 227 -18.43 2.78 1.26
C ARG A 227 -18.44 3.31 2.69
N LYS A 228 -19.16 4.41 2.94
CA LYS A 228 -19.25 5.03 4.27
C LYS A 228 -19.71 4.06 5.37
N ALA A 229 -20.52 3.06 5.03
CA ALA A 229 -20.97 2.02 5.96
C ALA A 229 -19.83 1.13 6.51
N GLU A 230 -18.71 1.00 5.78
CA GLU A 230 -17.53 0.23 6.23
C GLU A 230 -16.59 1.05 7.13
N MET A 231 -16.82 2.36 7.23
CA MET A 231 -15.91 3.30 7.89
C MET A 231 -16.18 3.34 9.39
N ARG A 232 -15.19 2.89 10.17
CA ARG A 232 -15.18 3.08 11.62
C ARG A 232 -14.75 4.51 11.99
N PRO A 233 -15.06 4.97 13.22
CA PRO A 233 -14.66 6.30 13.69
C PRO A 233 -13.17 6.61 13.52
N GLU A 234 -12.28 5.64 13.76
CA GLU A 234 -10.84 5.81 13.60
C GLU A 234 -10.44 6.03 12.14
N ASN A 235 -11.18 5.44 11.19
CA ASN A 235 -10.93 5.60 9.76
C ASN A 235 -11.23 7.05 9.31
N TYR A 236 -12.24 7.70 9.89
CA TYR A 236 -12.51 9.12 9.59
C TYR A 236 -11.39 10.03 10.09
N VAL A 237 -10.82 9.77 11.27
CA VAL A 237 -9.65 10.52 11.75
C VAL A 237 -8.47 10.37 10.79
N HIS A 238 -8.25 9.16 10.29
CA HIS A 238 -7.23 8.86 9.29
C HIS A 238 -7.48 9.55 7.94
N LEU A 239 -8.75 9.69 7.53
CA LEU A 239 -9.15 10.43 6.33
C LEU A 239 -8.85 11.92 6.49
N PHE A 240 -9.28 12.55 7.59
CA PHE A 240 -8.99 13.96 7.87
C PHE A 240 -7.48 14.21 7.89
N GLN A 241 -6.71 13.29 8.49
CA GLN A 241 -5.26 13.41 8.56
C GLN A 241 -4.60 13.33 7.17
N ALA A 242 -5.08 12.45 6.30
CA ALA A 242 -4.55 12.32 4.95
C ALA A 242 -4.86 13.58 4.11
N LEU A 243 -6.10 14.07 4.17
CA LEU A 243 -6.51 15.29 3.48
C LEU A 243 -5.79 16.54 4.01
N ALA A 244 -5.58 16.63 5.32
CA ALA A 244 -4.81 17.72 5.92
C ALA A 244 -3.35 17.76 5.46
N ARG A 245 -2.72 16.60 5.25
CA ARG A 245 -1.35 16.52 4.70
C ARG A 245 -1.31 16.89 3.22
N LEU A 246 -2.30 16.48 2.46
CA LEU A 246 -2.46 16.87 1.05
C LEU A 246 -2.92 18.33 0.89
N ARG A 247 -3.33 18.99 1.98
CA ARG A 247 -3.92 20.34 2.00
C ARG A 247 -5.16 20.47 1.12
N VAL A 248 -5.97 19.41 1.04
CA VAL A 248 -7.18 19.38 0.22
C VAL A 248 -8.42 19.50 1.11
N ARG A 249 -9.17 20.60 0.92
CA ARG A 249 -10.49 20.79 1.54
C ARG A 249 -11.57 20.18 0.63
N HIS A 250 -12.12 19.04 1.04
CA HIS A 250 -13.12 18.31 0.27
C HIS A 250 -14.43 18.11 1.05
N ARG A 251 -15.56 18.03 0.34
CA ARG A 251 -16.91 17.85 0.94
C ARG A 251 -17.01 16.59 1.82
N ILE A 252 -16.24 15.56 1.52
CA ILE A 252 -16.16 14.32 2.31
C ILE A 252 -15.77 14.59 3.78
N CYS A 253 -15.05 15.68 4.06
CA CYS A 253 -14.74 16.05 5.44
C CYS A 253 -16.00 16.39 6.22
N ILE A 254 -16.94 17.10 5.60
CA ILE A 254 -18.22 17.47 6.23
C ILE A 254 -19.07 16.22 6.45
N LEU A 255 -19.14 15.32 5.47
CA LEU A 255 -19.83 14.02 5.62
C LEU A 255 -19.21 13.20 6.76
N GLY A 256 -17.88 13.13 6.83
CA GLY A 256 -17.18 12.44 7.90
C GLY A 256 -17.45 13.08 9.27
N LEU A 257 -17.53 14.41 9.34
CA LEU A 257 -17.88 15.11 10.59
C LEU A 257 -19.30 14.78 11.04
N GLN A 258 -20.26 14.68 10.11
CA GLN A 258 -21.65 14.29 10.42
C GLN A 258 -21.72 12.87 11.00
N GLU A 259 -21.04 11.91 10.39
CA GLU A 259 -20.99 10.52 10.87
C GLU A 259 -20.26 10.40 12.23
N MET A 260 -19.39 11.37 12.55
CA MET A 260 -18.60 11.38 13.78
C MET A 260 -19.26 12.08 14.97
N ILE A 261 -20.37 12.81 14.79
CA ILE A 261 -21.00 13.66 15.82
C ILE A 261 -21.18 12.93 17.16
N LEU A 262 -21.66 11.69 17.12
CA LEU A 262 -21.94 10.87 18.31
C LEU A 262 -20.78 9.93 18.69
N SER A 263 -19.75 9.83 17.84
CA SER A 263 -18.68 8.84 17.95
C SER A 263 -17.41 9.38 18.60
N TRP A 264 -17.29 10.69 18.80
CA TRP A 264 -16.12 11.31 19.44
C TRP A 264 -15.85 10.76 20.85
N GLY A 265 -16.90 10.40 21.60
CA GLY A 265 -16.78 9.82 22.94
C GLY A 265 -16.07 8.47 22.97
N VAL A 266 -16.14 7.69 21.89
CA VAL A 266 -15.54 6.33 21.86
C VAL A 266 -14.04 6.38 21.55
N LEU A 267 -13.58 7.48 20.93
CA LEU A 267 -12.18 7.61 20.52
C LEU A 267 -11.23 7.85 21.71
N ARG A 268 -10.03 7.26 21.62
CA ARG A 268 -8.91 7.53 22.54
C ARG A 268 -8.38 8.95 22.34
N ASN A 269 -7.77 9.52 23.39
CA ASN A 269 -7.22 10.88 23.37
C ASN A 269 -6.26 11.14 22.20
N ASN A 270 -5.41 10.17 21.85
CA ASN A 270 -4.49 10.28 20.70
C ASN A 270 -5.21 10.48 19.37
N PHE A 271 -6.40 9.91 19.18
CA PHE A 271 -7.20 10.10 17.97
C PHE A 271 -7.92 11.46 17.99
N LEU A 272 -8.41 11.89 19.15
CA LEU A 272 -9.03 13.21 19.31
C LEU A 272 -8.05 14.34 18.96
N ILE A 273 -6.82 14.28 19.48
CA ILE A 273 -5.77 15.26 19.19
C ILE A 273 -5.40 15.25 17.71
N LYS A 274 -5.26 14.07 17.10
CA LYS A 274 -4.98 13.93 15.66
C LYS A 274 -6.11 14.52 14.81
N ALA A 275 -7.37 14.27 15.18
CA ALA A 275 -8.52 14.81 14.49
C ALA A 275 -8.53 16.35 14.59
N ALA A 276 -8.34 16.90 15.79
CA ALA A 276 -8.32 18.34 16.02
C ALA A 276 -7.23 19.05 15.20
N ASN A 277 -6.00 18.51 15.20
CA ASN A 277 -4.89 19.05 14.42
C ASN A 277 -5.20 19.00 12.91
N SER A 278 -5.77 17.89 12.43
CA SER A 278 -6.09 17.72 11.02
C SER A 278 -7.21 18.65 10.56
N LEU A 279 -8.27 18.80 11.36
CA LEU A 279 -9.39 19.70 11.08
C LEU A 279 -8.97 21.18 11.15
N SER A 280 -8.06 21.53 12.05
CA SER A 280 -7.47 22.87 12.10
C SER A 280 -6.66 23.17 10.82
N LYS A 281 -5.87 22.22 10.32
CA LYS A 281 -5.12 22.35 9.05
C LYS A 281 -6.01 22.45 7.81
N LEU A 282 -7.25 21.96 7.89
CA LEU A 282 -8.24 22.02 6.83
C LEU A 282 -9.15 23.25 6.93
N ASP A 283 -8.89 24.14 7.90
CA ASP A 283 -9.71 25.31 8.20
C ASP A 283 -11.19 24.96 8.46
N LEU A 284 -11.40 23.86 9.20
CA LEU A 284 -12.72 23.39 9.64
C LEU A 284 -12.92 23.60 11.15
N SER A 285 -11.98 24.25 11.84
CA SER A 285 -12.03 24.43 13.30
C SER A 285 -13.23 25.26 13.76
N SER A 286 -13.70 26.21 12.95
CA SER A 286 -14.87 27.05 13.20
C SER A 286 -16.21 26.38 12.85
N HIS A 287 -16.18 25.24 12.16
CA HIS A 287 -17.39 24.58 11.68
C HIS A 287 -18.23 24.02 12.84
N VAL A 288 -19.56 24.21 12.80
CA VAL A 288 -20.49 23.81 13.87
C VAL A 288 -20.40 22.31 14.22
N LEU A 289 -20.13 21.47 13.21
CA LEU A 289 -19.99 20.02 13.39
C LEU A 289 -18.74 19.60 14.17
N VAL A 290 -17.78 20.52 14.40
CA VAL A 290 -16.58 20.27 15.21
C VAL A 290 -16.83 20.58 16.69
N THR A 291 -17.94 21.25 17.03
CA THR A 291 -18.29 21.59 18.42
C THR A 291 -18.29 20.37 19.37
N PRO A 292 -18.88 19.20 19.01
CA PRO A 292 -18.81 18.02 19.85
C PRO A 292 -17.37 17.57 20.14
N LEU A 293 -16.47 17.64 19.16
CA LEU A 293 -15.05 17.34 19.35
C LEU A 293 -14.39 18.33 20.32
N LYS A 294 -14.69 19.64 20.21
CA LYS A 294 -14.17 20.66 21.13
C LYS A 294 -14.60 20.39 22.57
N LEU A 295 -15.89 20.09 22.78
CA LEU A 295 -16.42 19.75 24.10
C LEU A 295 -15.76 18.49 24.66
N MET A 296 -15.57 17.46 23.83
CA MET A 296 -14.88 16.23 24.23
C MET A 296 -13.42 16.46 24.61
N LEU A 297 -12.70 17.31 23.89
CA LEU A 297 -11.33 17.70 24.21
C LEU A 297 -11.29 18.47 25.53
N ALA A 298 -12.13 19.50 25.70
CA ALA A 298 -12.19 20.28 26.93
C ALA A 298 -12.49 19.40 28.16
N LYS A 299 -13.41 18.44 28.02
CA LYS A 299 -13.77 17.51 29.10
C LYS A 299 -12.67 16.51 29.44
N ARG A 300 -12.00 15.92 28.45
CA ARG A 300 -11.03 14.82 28.66
C ARG A 300 -9.59 15.27 28.82
N LEU A 301 -9.27 16.46 28.35
CA LEU A 301 -7.92 17.02 28.32
C LEU A 301 -7.89 18.40 29.00
N PRO A 302 -8.36 18.53 30.26
CA PRO A 302 -8.36 19.81 30.97
C PRO A 302 -6.95 20.38 31.19
N THR A 303 -5.92 19.52 31.17
CA THR A 303 -4.53 19.88 31.47
C THR A 303 -3.59 19.89 30.25
N PHE A 304 -4.10 19.66 29.04
CA PHE A 304 -3.29 19.56 27.81
C PHE A 304 -2.87 20.94 27.33
N THR A 305 -2.08 21.62 28.15
CA THR A 305 -1.39 22.87 27.83
C THR A 305 -0.03 22.53 27.25
N GLY A 306 0.42 23.27 26.22
CA GLY A 306 1.70 23.03 25.55
C GLY A 306 2.91 22.98 26.51
N LYS A 307 2.76 23.53 27.71
CA LYS A 307 3.75 23.49 28.81
C LYS A 307 4.12 22.06 29.24
N GLN A 308 3.16 21.14 29.33
CA GLN A 308 3.46 19.74 29.68
C GLN A 308 4.21 19.00 28.57
N GLN A 309 3.91 19.30 27.30
CA GLN A 309 4.58 18.68 26.17
C GLN A 309 6.03 19.17 26.04
N GLN A 310 6.27 20.46 26.32
CA GLN A 310 7.62 21.01 26.45
C GLN A 310 8.39 20.42 27.63
N GLN A 311 7.75 20.26 28.80
CA GLN A 311 8.39 19.61 29.95
C GLN A 311 8.78 18.16 29.67
N GLN A 312 7.93 17.39 28.99
CA GLN A 312 8.26 16.02 28.59
C GLN A 312 9.41 15.96 27.58
N GLN A 313 9.47 16.89 26.62
CA GLN A 313 10.60 16.98 25.68
C GLN A 313 11.91 17.38 26.39
N GLN A 314 11.86 18.33 27.33
CA GLN A 314 13.03 18.71 28.13
C GLN A 314 13.55 17.55 28.98
N GLN A 315 12.66 16.78 29.63
CA GLN A 315 13.07 15.60 30.40
C GLN A 315 13.71 14.53 29.52
N GLN A 316 13.20 14.30 28.30
CA GLN A 316 13.82 13.35 27.37
C GLN A 316 15.19 13.82 26.86
N GLN A 317 15.37 15.12 26.60
CA GLN A 317 16.68 15.66 26.22
C GLN A 317 17.70 15.56 27.36
N GLN A 318 17.30 15.83 28.60
CA GLN A 318 18.18 15.67 29.76
C GLN A 318 18.61 14.21 29.97
N GLN A 319 17.71 13.24 29.78
CA GLN A 319 18.06 11.83 29.87
C GLN A 319 19.03 11.39 28.76
N GLN A 320 18.88 11.91 27.54
CA GLN A 320 19.83 11.61 26.46
C GLN A 320 21.22 12.19 26.72
N GLN A 321 21.31 13.40 27.28
CA GLN A 321 22.60 14.00 27.64
C GLN A 321 23.31 13.21 28.76
N GLN A 322 22.57 12.76 29.78
CA GLN A 322 23.15 11.93 30.84
C GLN A 322 23.68 10.58 30.31
N GLN A 323 22.97 9.95 29.38
CA GLN A 323 23.45 8.71 28.75
C GLN A 323 24.71 8.92 27.91
N GLN A 324 24.81 10.04 27.18
CA GLN A 324 26.03 10.36 26.42
C GLN A 324 27.22 10.64 27.33
N GLN A 325 27.03 11.32 28.47
CA GLN A 325 28.10 11.55 29.44
C GLN A 325 28.60 10.24 30.07
N GLN A 326 27.68 9.31 30.41
CA GLN A 326 28.08 8.00 30.94
C GLN A 326 28.86 7.17 29.91
N GLN A 327 28.48 7.21 28.63
CA GLN A 327 29.24 6.52 27.57
C GLN A 327 30.63 7.12 27.35
N GLN A 328 30.79 8.44 27.45
CA GLN A 328 32.11 9.08 27.35
C GLN A 328 33.01 8.74 28.54
N GLN A 329 32.47 8.65 29.76
CA GLN A 329 33.25 8.23 30.93
C GLN A 329 33.71 6.78 30.84
N GLN A 330 32.90 5.88 30.28
CA GLN A 330 33.29 4.48 30.05
C GLN A 330 34.34 4.30 28.95
N GLN A 331 34.49 5.25 28.02
CA GLN A 331 35.54 5.21 26.99
C GLN A 331 36.88 5.79 27.46
N GLN A 332 36.90 6.48 28.61
CA GLN A 332 38.13 7.04 29.19
C GLN A 332 38.74 6.17 30.29
N GLN A 333 38.08 5.06 30.66
CA GLN A 333 38.62 4.03 31.57
C GLN A 333 39.15 2.84 30.78
#